data_AF-A0A845Z969-F1
#
_entry.id   AF-A0A845Z969-F1
#
_cell.length_a   1.000
_cell.length_b   1.000
_cell.length_c   1.000
_cell.angle_alpha   90.00
_cell.angle_beta   90.00
_cell.angle_gamma   90.00
#
_symmetry.space_group_name_H-M   'P 1'
#
loop_
_entity.id
_entity.type
_entity.pdbx_description
1 polymer ?
#
loop_
_entity_poly.entity_id
_entity_poly.type
_entity_poly.pdbx_seq_one_letter_code
_entity_poly.pdbx_strand_id
1 'polypeptide(L)'
;TIPEGWWYSAWLPNGTLIAVLMTDIDIMRQGKFHKEKQWVELLSKATHTKQRVRGGQLVYPLTIKPAHSHVLDRAVGEDWMAIGDAAIAFDPLSSMGVGHAITCGCDAAVAVVEYLINNEDRLLKQYQAQLKVNFDNYLNIRHRYYALEKRWLDLPFWKRRSQLAPIPLAVK
;
A
#
# COMPACT_ATOMS: atom_id res chain seq x y z
N THR A 1 0.17 9.18 13.72
CA THR A 1 1.52 9.24 13.13
C THR A 1 2.55 9.31 14.23
N ILE A 2 3.78 8.92 13.96
CA ILE A 2 4.96 8.96 14.84
C ILE A 2 6.19 9.35 13.99
N PRO A 3 7.34 9.71 14.60
CA PRO A 3 8.58 9.99 13.87
C PRO A 3 8.96 8.94 12.81
N GLU A 4 8.80 7.66 13.15
CA GLU A 4 9.23 6.52 12.34
C GLU A 4 8.21 6.07 11.28
N GLY A 5 7.01 6.66 11.26
CA GLY A 5 5.95 6.26 10.35
C GLY A 5 4.54 6.48 10.88
N TRP A 6 3.61 5.61 10.52
CA TRP A 6 2.22 5.71 10.99
C TRP A 6 1.62 4.36 11.34
N TRP A 7 0.59 4.41 12.16
CA TRP A 7 -0.09 3.22 12.68
C TRP A 7 -1.47 3.10 12.06
N TYR A 8 -1.77 1.92 11.51
CA TYR A 8 -3.12 1.47 11.23
C TYR A 8 -3.59 0.58 12.39
N SER A 9 -4.86 0.69 12.75
CA SER A 9 -5.46 -0.27 13.68
C SER A 9 -6.94 -0.48 13.40
N ALA A 10 -7.41 -1.73 13.47
CA ALA A 10 -8.81 -2.11 13.25
C ALA A 10 -9.23 -3.28 14.14
N TRP A 11 -10.46 -3.23 14.65
CA TRP A 11 -11.06 -4.37 15.37
C TRP A 11 -11.52 -5.42 14.36
N LEU A 12 -11.31 -6.68 14.70
CA LEU A 12 -11.78 -7.84 13.95
C LEU A 12 -12.99 -8.47 14.67
N PRO A 13 -13.88 -9.18 13.95
CA PRO A 13 -15.09 -9.78 14.54
C PRO A 13 -14.85 -10.77 15.68
N ASN A 14 -13.66 -11.38 15.73
CA ASN A 14 -13.26 -12.35 16.76
C ASN A 14 -12.75 -11.70 18.06
N GLY A 15 -12.95 -10.39 18.25
CA GLY A 15 -12.47 -9.68 19.43
C GLY A 15 -10.97 -9.44 19.48
N THR A 16 -10.26 -9.62 18.35
CA THR A 16 -8.84 -9.24 18.23
C THR A 16 -8.70 -7.88 17.53
N LEU A 17 -7.59 -7.19 17.78
CA LEU A 17 -7.26 -5.94 17.10
C LEU A 17 -6.00 -6.13 16.28
N ILE A 18 -6.05 -5.78 14.99
CA ILE A 18 -4.86 -5.68 14.17
C ILE A 18 -4.24 -4.30 14.35
N ALA A 19 -2.95 -4.24 14.67
CA ALA A 19 -2.16 -3.01 14.68
C ALA A 19 -0.97 -3.18 13.74
N VAL A 20 -0.77 -2.23 12.83
CA VAL A 20 0.28 -2.28 11.82
C VAL A 20 1.05 -0.98 11.84
N LEU A 21 2.37 -1.08 11.98
CA LEU A 21 3.27 0.03 11.74
C LEU A 21 3.65 0.05 10.26
N MET A 22 3.37 1.16 9.59
CA MET A 22 3.88 1.45 8.26
C MET A 22 5.15 2.27 8.39
N THR A 23 6.28 1.67 8.02
CA THR A 23 7.62 2.27 8.11
C THR A 23 8.52 1.74 6.98
N ASP A 24 9.70 2.34 6.82
CA ASP A 24 10.70 1.86 5.86
C ASP A 24 11.56 0.75 6.47
N ILE A 25 12.05 -0.16 5.62
CA ILE A 25 12.79 -1.35 6.07
C ILE A 25 14.07 -1.01 6.83
N ASP A 26 14.74 0.07 6.45
CA ASP A 26 15.96 0.55 7.11
C ASP A 26 15.67 1.14 8.49
N ILE A 27 14.60 1.94 8.62
CA ILE A 27 14.11 2.47 9.90
C ILE A 27 13.73 1.32 10.84
N MET A 28 12.99 0.33 10.33
CA MET A 28 12.62 -0.88 11.09
C MET A 28 13.84 -1.67 11.57
N ARG A 29 14.86 -1.82 10.73
CA ARG A 29 16.10 -2.54 11.08
C ARG A 29 16.90 -1.78 12.14
N GLN A 30 17.08 -0.47 11.97
CA GLN A 30 17.80 0.38 12.91
C GLN A 30 17.14 0.38 14.30
N GLY A 31 15.82 0.54 14.35
CA GLY A 31 15.04 0.52 15.60
C GLY A 31 14.72 -0.88 16.12
N LYS A 32 15.06 -1.94 15.38
CA LYS A 32 14.73 -3.34 15.68
C LYS A 32 13.23 -3.57 15.91
N PHE A 33 12.36 -2.87 15.21
CA PHE A 33 10.90 -2.93 15.41
C PHE A 33 10.25 -4.26 15.01
N HIS A 34 11.02 -5.17 14.41
CA HIS A 34 10.63 -6.56 14.20
C HIS A 34 10.75 -7.43 15.47
N LYS A 35 11.29 -6.88 16.56
CA LYS A 35 11.35 -7.50 17.87
C LYS A 35 10.19 -6.99 18.71
N GLU A 36 9.52 -7.91 19.40
CA GLU A 36 8.30 -7.65 20.17
C GLU A 36 8.46 -6.49 21.16
N LYS A 37 9.52 -6.52 21.99
CA LYS A 37 9.77 -5.46 22.99
C LYS A 37 9.82 -4.06 22.36
N GLN A 38 10.60 -3.90 21.29
CA GLN A 38 10.75 -2.62 20.59
C GLN A 38 9.46 -2.21 19.88
N TRP A 39 8.72 -3.16 19.33
CA TRP A 39 7.44 -2.90 18.69
C TRP A 39 6.39 -2.39 19.68
N VAL A 40 6.29 -3.01 20.86
CA VAL A 40 5.38 -2.60 21.95
C VAL A 40 5.78 -1.22 22.49
N GLU A 41 7.08 -0.99 22.70
CA GLU A 41 7.59 0.31 23.13
C GLU A 41 7.25 1.40 22.11
N LEU A 42 7.42 1.14 20.81
CA LEU A 42 7.08 2.08 19.76
C LEU A 42 5.57 2.33 19.66
N LEU A 43 4.75 1.29 19.79
CA LEU A 43 3.29 1.42 19.82
C LEU A 43 2.84 2.31 20.98
N SER A 44 3.53 2.25 22.13
CA SER A 44 3.21 3.08 23.30
C SER A 44 3.37 4.59 23.05
N LYS A 45 4.10 4.97 21.99
CA LYS A 45 4.26 6.37 21.54
C LYS A 45 3.12 6.84 20.63
N ALA A 46 2.29 5.93 20.13
CA ALA A 46 1.17 6.26 19.24
C ALA A 46 -0.15 6.40 20.03
N THR A 47 -0.44 7.62 20.51
CA THR A 47 -1.55 7.92 21.45
C THR A 47 -2.87 7.21 21.13
N HIS A 48 -3.38 7.35 19.90
CA HIS A 48 -4.67 6.78 19.51
C HIS A 48 -4.64 5.25 19.39
N THR A 49 -3.58 4.68 18.82
CA THR A 49 -3.43 3.23 18.70
C THR A 49 -3.23 2.58 20.07
N LYS A 50 -2.42 3.19 20.93
CA LYS A 50 -2.22 2.79 22.33
C LYS A 50 -3.53 2.71 23.10
N GLN A 51 -4.40 3.70 22.96
CA GLN A 51 -5.71 3.70 23.61
C GLN A 51 -6.57 2.50 23.17
N ARG A 52 -6.50 2.13 21.88
CA ARG A 52 -7.31 1.04 21.32
C ARG A 52 -6.82 -0.35 21.72
N VAL A 53 -5.52 -0.53 21.96
CA VAL A 53 -4.95 -1.81 22.43
C VAL A 53 -4.84 -1.91 23.95
N ARG A 54 -5.39 -0.96 24.70
CA ARG A 54 -5.24 -0.92 26.16
C ARG A 54 -5.74 -2.23 26.79
N GLY A 55 -4.88 -2.88 27.56
CA GLY A 55 -5.19 -4.18 28.20
C GLY A 55 -5.14 -5.38 27.25
N GLY A 56 -4.83 -5.17 25.97
CA GLY A 56 -4.59 -6.24 25.01
C GLY A 56 -3.23 -6.89 25.21
N GLN A 57 -3.13 -8.14 24.77
CA GLN A 57 -1.89 -8.90 24.71
C GLN A 57 -1.59 -9.29 23.27
N LEU A 58 -0.30 -9.45 22.95
CA LEU A 58 0.08 -9.95 21.63
C LEU A 58 -0.33 -11.42 21.52
N VAL A 59 -1.26 -11.72 20.61
CA VAL A 59 -1.80 -13.07 20.41
C VAL A 59 -1.17 -13.80 19.22
N TYR A 60 -0.45 -13.08 18.36
CA TYR A 60 0.24 -13.63 17.19
C TYR A 60 1.66 -13.05 17.06
N PRO A 61 2.62 -13.83 16.53
CA PRO A 61 3.95 -13.31 16.22
C PRO A 61 3.89 -12.11 15.27
N LEU A 62 4.84 -11.18 15.44
CA LEU A 62 5.00 -10.07 14.50
C LEU A 62 5.36 -10.59 13.11
N THR A 63 4.70 -10.06 12.09
CA THR A 63 5.01 -10.34 10.68
C THR A 63 5.39 -9.06 9.96
N ILE A 64 6.25 -9.19 8.97
CA ILE A 64 6.68 -8.09 8.10
C ILE A 64 6.17 -8.40 6.71
N LYS A 65 5.50 -7.42 6.09
CA LYS A 65 4.99 -7.52 4.73
C LYS A 65 5.46 -6.31 3.92
N PRO A 66 5.93 -6.49 2.67
CA PRO A 66 6.17 -5.36 1.79
C PRO A 66 4.83 -4.67 1.49
N ALA A 67 4.84 -3.34 1.52
CA ALA A 67 3.66 -2.50 1.25
C ALA A 67 4.04 -1.30 0.35
N HIS A 68 5.04 -1.49 -0.51
CA HIS A 68 5.44 -0.47 -1.48
C HIS A 68 4.43 -0.42 -2.63
N SER A 69 4.32 0.75 -3.24
CA SER A 69 3.47 0.95 -4.41
C SER A 69 4.21 0.56 -5.68
N HIS A 70 3.53 -0.06 -6.62
CA HIS A 70 4.08 -0.38 -7.93
C HIS A 70 2.97 -0.38 -8.98
N VAL A 71 3.39 -0.21 -10.24
CA VAL A 71 2.58 -0.44 -11.43
C VAL A 71 3.41 -1.31 -12.36
N LEU A 72 2.79 -2.29 -12.99
CA LEU A 72 3.44 -3.16 -13.96
C LEU A 72 3.51 -2.44 -15.31
N ASP A 73 4.70 -2.40 -15.93
CA ASP A 73 4.90 -1.74 -17.23
C ASP A 73 4.02 -2.35 -18.32
N ARG A 74 3.85 -3.68 -18.26
CA ARG A 74 2.99 -4.45 -19.15
C ARG A 74 2.09 -5.35 -18.33
N ALA A 75 0.80 -5.08 -18.28
CA ALA A 75 -0.21 -5.90 -17.63
C ALA A 75 -1.01 -6.77 -18.61
N VAL A 76 -0.79 -6.63 -19.92
CA VAL A 76 -1.38 -7.51 -20.94
C VAL A 76 -0.28 -8.05 -21.85
N GLY A 77 -0.22 -9.37 -21.99
CA GLY A 77 0.64 -10.06 -22.95
C GLY A 77 -0.09 -11.13 -23.74
N GLU A 78 0.65 -11.97 -24.44
CA GLU A 78 0.11 -13.11 -25.17
C GLU A 78 -0.48 -14.13 -24.19
N ASP A 79 -1.80 -14.33 -24.25
CA ASP A 79 -2.56 -15.25 -23.39
C ASP A 79 -2.48 -15.01 -21.88
N TRP A 80 -2.13 -13.80 -21.44
CA TRP A 80 -2.17 -13.44 -20.02
C TRP A 80 -2.52 -11.97 -19.76
N MET A 81 -3.11 -11.75 -18.60
CA MET A 81 -3.47 -10.43 -18.09
C MET A 81 -3.26 -10.36 -16.58
N ALA A 82 -2.54 -9.35 -16.11
CA ALA A 82 -2.35 -9.07 -14.69
C ALA A 82 -3.52 -8.23 -14.16
N ILE A 83 -4.03 -8.56 -12.98
CA ILE A 83 -5.12 -7.85 -12.30
C ILE A 83 -4.81 -7.61 -10.81
N GLY A 84 -5.54 -6.67 -10.20
CA GLY A 84 -5.36 -6.29 -8.78
C GLY A 84 -3.91 -5.93 -8.47
N ASP A 85 -3.40 -6.41 -7.33
CA ASP A 85 -2.04 -6.13 -6.89
C ASP A 85 -0.95 -6.65 -7.85
N ALA A 86 -1.28 -7.60 -8.75
CA ALA A 86 -0.35 -8.03 -9.79
C ALA A 86 -0.15 -6.95 -10.87
N ALA A 87 -1.17 -6.12 -11.12
CA ALA A 87 -1.10 -5.00 -12.06
C ALA A 87 -0.64 -3.70 -11.37
N ILE A 88 -1.28 -3.34 -10.26
CA ILE A 88 -0.99 -2.14 -9.47
C ILE A 88 -1.18 -2.44 -8.00
N ALA A 89 -0.17 -2.16 -7.17
CA ALA A 89 -0.33 -2.09 -5.72
C ALA A 89 -0.23 -0.65 -5.22
N PHE A 90 -1.10 -0.29 -4.28
CA PHE A 90 -1.16 1.03 -3.68
C PHE A 90 -0.59 1.03 -2.25
N ASP A 91 -0.03 2.17 -1.85
CA ASP A 91 0.28 2.47 -0.45
C ASP A 91 -0.99 2.32 0.41
N PRO A 92 -0.91 1.57 1.54
CA PRO A 92 -2.05 1.31 2.42
C PRO A 92 -2.76 2.55 2.96
N LEU A 93 -2.09 3.71 2.99
CA LEU A 93 -2.70 4.98 3.41
C LEU A 93 -3.96 5.31 2.60
N SER A 94 -4.01 4.87 1.35
CA SER A 94 -5.12 5.17 0.44
C SER A 94 -6.37 4.32 0.68
N SER A 95 -6.24 3.14 1.30
CA SER A 95 -7.31 2.12 1.39
C SER A 95 -7.92 1.72 0.03
N MET A 96 -7.22 1.94 -1.09
CA MET A 96 -7.75 1.71 -2.44
C MET A 96 -7.57 0.27 -2.96
N GLY A 97 -6.69 -0.53 -2.35
CA GLY A 97 -6.28 -1.84 -2.90
C GLY A 97 -7.44 -2.78 -3.25
N VAL A 98 -8.33 -3.05 -2.28
CA VAL A 98 -9.46 -3.97 -2.49
C VAL A 98 -10.44 -3.44 -3.53
N GLY A 99 -10.81 -2.16 -3.44
CA GLY A 99 -11.72 -1.53 -4.40
C GLY A 99 -11.16 -1.57 -5.82
N HIS A 100 -9.87 -1.25 -5.98
CA HIS A 100 -9.20 -1.35 -7.27
C HIS A 100 -9.14 -2.79 -7.79
N ALA A 101 -8.80 -3.77 -6.94
CA ALA A 101 -8.73 -5.17 -7.37
C ALA A 101 -10.06 -5.68 -7.92
N ILE A 102 -11.18 -5.29 -7.32
CA ILE A 102 -12.52 -5.63 -7.81
C ILE A 102 -12.80 -4.96 -9.15
N THR A 103 -12.63 -3.64 -9.26
CA THR A 103 -12.85 -2.91 -10.52
C THR A 103 -11.97 -3.46 -11.65
N CYS A 104 -10.69 -3.70 -11.34
CA CYS A 104 -9.71 -4.28 -12.25
C CYS A 104 -10.13 -5.68 -12.74
N GLY A 105 -10.66 -6.53 -11.85
CA GLY A 105 -11.21 -7.83 -12.23
C GLY A 105 -12.41 -7.72 -13.17
N CYS A 106 -13.32 -6.79 -12.92
CA CYS A 106 -14.46 -6.53 -13.82
C CYS A 106 -14.00 -6.04 -15.20
N ASP A 107 -13.11 -5.05 -15.24
CA ASP A 107 -12.60 -4.47 -16.49
C ASP A 107 -11.85 -5.52 -17.32
N ALA A 108 -11.03 -6.35 -16.66
CA ALA A 108 -10.32 -7.44 -17.29
C ALA A 108 -11.26 -8.50 -17.89
N ALA A 109 -12.31 -8.88 -17.16
CA ALA A 109 -13.31 -9.83 -17.65
C ALA A 109 -13.99 -9.32 -18.92
N VAL A 110 -14.41 -8.05 -18.95
CA VAL A 110 -15.02 -7.44 -20.14
C VAL A 110 -14.04 -7.43 -21.32
N ALA A 111 -12.78 -7.03 -21.09
CA ALA A 111 -11.78 -6.96 -22.14
C ALA A 111 -11.42 -8.34 -22.72
N VAL A 112 -11.31 -9.37 -21.87
CA VAL A 112 -11.01 -10.74 -22.29
C VAL A 112 -12.17 -11.35 -23.06
N VAL A 113 -13.42 -11.16 -22.60
CA VAL A 113 -14.60 -11.68 -23.31
C VAL A 113 -14.72 -11.07 -24.71
N GLU A 114 -14.52 -9.75 -24.84
CA GLU A 114 -14.52 -9.06 -26.12
C GLU A 114 -13.47 -9.63 -27.09
N TYR A 115 -12.25 -9.83 -26.58
CA TYR A 115 -11.17 -10.41 -27.36
C TYR A 115 -11.48 -11.85 -27.80
N LEU A 116 -11.98 -12.70 -26.91
CA LEU A 116 -12.23 -14.11 -27.22
C LEU A 116 -13.40 -14.31 -28.20
N ILE A 117 -14.43 -13.46 -28.15
CA ILE A 117 -15.62 -13.59 -29.02
C ILE A 117 -15.39 -12.89 -30.37
N ASN A 118 -14.88 -11.66 -30.34
CA ASN A 118 -14.82 -10.79 -31.53
C ASN A 118 -13.42 -10.68 -32.13
N ASN A 119 -12.40 -11.24 -31.47
CA ASN A 119 -10.99 -11.07 -31.84
C ASN A 119 -10.56 -9.59 -31.87
N GLU A 120 -11.20 -8.76 -31.04
CA GLU A 120 -10.90 -7.33 -30.90
C GLU A 120 -10.05 -7.04 -29.65
N ASP A 121 -8.83 -6.52 -29.85
CA ASP A 121 -7.89 -6.23 -28.76
C ASP A 121 -8.01 -4.81 -28.18
N ARG A 122 -9.01 -4.04 -28.62
CA ARG A 122 -9.17 -2.62 -28.27
C ARG A 122 -9.28 -2.41 -26.76
N LEU A 123 -10.11 -3.21 -26.09
CA LEU A 123 -10.33 -3.10 -24.65
C LEU A 123 -9.11 -3.55 -23.82
N LEU A 124 -8.36 -4.53 -24.32
CA LEU A 124 -7.10 -4.97 -23.72
C LEU A 124 -6.05 -3.84 -23.75
N LYS A 125 -5.92 -3.16 -24.89
CA LYS A 125 -5.04 -1.98 -25.04
C LYS A 125 -5.49 -0.82 -24.15
N GLN A 126 -6.80 -0.59 -24.06
CA GLN A 126 -7.36 0.45 -23.21
C GLN A 126 -7.08 0.17 -21.72
N TYR A 127 -7.26 -1.07 -21.27
CA TYR A 127 -6.93 -1.48 -19.91
C TYR A 127 -5.44 -1.19 -19.59
N GLN A 128 -4.52 -1.65 -20.44
CA GLN A 128 -3.09 -1.42 -20.31
C GLN A 128 -2.75 0.08 -20.21
N ALA A 129 -3.35 0.91 -21.08
CA ALA A 129 -3.10 2.35 -21.10
C ALA A 129 -3.61 3.06 -19.83
N GLN A 130 -4.74 2.59 -19.28
CA GLN A 130 -5.37 3.21 -18.12
C GLN A 130 -4.60 2.98 -16.81
N LEU A 131 -3.83 1.88 -16.70
CA LEU A 131 -3.09 1.55 -15.49
C LEU A 131 -2.10 2.66 -15.10
N LYS A 132 -1.30 3.14 -16.04
CA LYS A 132 -0.32 4.22 -15.78
C LYS A 132 -1.01 5.51 -15.36
N VAL A 133 -2.10 5.89 -16.05
CA VAL A 133 -2.87 7.09 -15.73
C VAL A 133 -3.46 7.00 -14.31
N ASN A 134 -4.03 5.85 -13.95
CA ASN A 134 -4.56 5.60 -12.61
C ASN A 134 -3.46 5.68 -11.55
N PHE A 135 -2.29 5.11 -11.83
CA PHE A 135 -1.16 5.14 -10.92
C PHE A 135 -0.61 6.56 -10.72
N ASP A 136 -0.45 7.34 -11.80
CA ASP A 136 0.01 8.72 -11.74
C ASP A 136 -0.97 9.60 -10.92
N ASN A 137 -2.28 9.44 -11.13
CA ASN A 137 -3.32 10.09 -10.33
C ASN A 137 -3.24 9.71 -8.85
N TYR A 138 -3.05 8.42 -8.58
CA TYR A 138 -2.85 7.92 -7.23
C TYR A 138 -1.62 8.53 -6.55
N LEU A 139 -0.47 8.60 -7.23
CA LEU A 139 0.76 9.16 -6.66
C LEU A 139 0.56 10.61 -6.21
N ASN A 140 -0.19 11.40 -7.00
CA ASN A 140 -0.57 12.76 -6.62
C ASN A 140 -1.42 12.80 -5.34
N ILE A 141 -2.41 11.91 -5.22
CA ILE A 141 -3.25 11.79 -4.01
C ILE A 141 -2.39 11.40 -2.80
N ARG A 142 -1.56 10.37 -2.94
CA ARG A 142 -0.65 9.89 -1.90
C ARG A 142 0.26 11.01 -1.41
N HIS A 143 0.89 11.75 -2.33
CA HIS A 143 1.77 12.87 -2.00
C HIS A 143 1.03 13.92 -1.18
N ARG A 144 -0.17 14.32 -1.60
CA ARG A 144 -1.01 15.28 -0.87
C ARG A 144 -1.29 14.82 0.55
N TYR A 145 -1.67 13.56 0.76
CA TYR A 145 -1.95 13.03 2.09
C TYR A 145 -0.70 12.99 2.99
N TYR A 146 0.43 12.50 2.49
CA TYR A 146 1.67 12.50 3.29
C TYR A 146 2.14 13.92 3.60
N ALA A 147 1.90 14.89 2.71
CA ALA A 147 2.23 16.28 2.92
C ALA A 147 1.38 16.97 4.00
N LEU A 148 0.26 16.39 4.46
CA LEU A 148 -0.55 16.94 5.56
C LEU A 148 0.17 16.86 6.92
N GLU A 149 1.05 15.88 7.11
CA GLU A 149 1.84 15.77 8.32
C GLU A 149 3.03 16.74 8.26
N LYS A 150 3.05 17.72 9.17
CA LYS A 150 4.09 18.77 9.22
C LYS A 150 5.05 18.63 10.40
N ARG A 151 4.75 17.78 11.40
CA ARG A 151 5.56 17.70 12.64
C ARG A 151 6.92 17.03 12.45
N TRP A 152 7.07 16.22 11.41
CA TRP A 152 8.20 15.29 11.25
C TRP A 152 8.92 15.45 9.90
N LEU A 153 8.81 16.59 9.23
CA LEU A 153 9.23 16.77 7.83
C LEU A 153 10.70 16.41 7.56
N ASP A 154 11.58 16.66 8.52
CA ASP A 154 13.01 16.39 8.39
C ASP A 154 13.42 14.95 8.71
N LEU A 155 12.48 14.14 9.21
CA LEU A 155 12.75 12.76 9.60
C LEU A 155 12.66 11.81 8.41
N PRO A 156 13.48 10.74 8.36
CA PRO A 156 13.69 9.94 7.15
C PRO A 156 12.40 9.44 6.48
N PHE A 157 11.48 8.84 7.24
CA PHE A 157 10.22 8.30 6.71
C PHE A 157 9.38 9.36 6.00
N TRP A 158 9.22 10.51 6.65
CA TRP A 158 8.35 11.61 6.21
C TRP A 158 9.02 12.44 5.12
N LYS A 159 10.32 12.71 5.25
CA LYS A 159 11.12 13.41 4.25
C LYS A 159 11.06 12.72 2.89
N ARG A 160 11.18 11.38 2.86
CA ARG A 160 11.09 10.58 1.62
C ARG A 160 9.73 10.67 0.92
N ARG A 161 8.67 10.98 1.66
CA ARG A 161 7.28 10.98 1.16
C ARG A 161 6.72 12.38 0.94
N SER A 162 7.38 13.42 1.47
CA SER A 162 7.05 14.82 1.23
C SER A 162 7.78 15.40 0.01
N GLN A 163 8.90 14.81 -0.40
CA GLN A 163 9.62 15.19 -1.60
C GLN A 163 8.88 14.71 -2.86
N LEU A 164 8.68 15.61 -3.83
CA LEU A 164 8.06 15.34 -5.14
C LEU A 164 8.98 14.59 -6.12
N ALA A 165 10.04 13.94 -5.63
CA ALA A 165 10.98 13.25 -6.51
C ALA A 165 10.32 11.98 -7.09
N PRO A 166 10.56 11.65 -8.38
CA PRO A 166 10.02 10.44 -8.98
C PRO A 166 10.46 9.25 -8.14
N ILE A 167 9.50 8.43 -7.71
CA ILE A 167 9.78 7.14 -7.10
C ILE A 167 10.63 6.38 -8.12
N PRO A 168 11.86 5.95 -7.79
CA PRO A 168 12.61 5.09 -8.71
C PRO A 168 11.74 3.86 -8.95
N LEU A 169 11.30 3.66 -10.19
CA LEU A 169 10.71 2.39 -10.59
C LEU A 169 11.78 1.35 -10.29
N ALA A 170 11.47 0.43 -9.38
CA ALA A 170 12.30 -0.73 -9.15
C ALA A 170 12.22 -1.57 -10.41
N VAL A 171 13.17 -1.36 -11.33
CA VAL A 171 13.39 -2.24 -12.47
C VAL A 171 13.79 -3.59 -11.87
N LYS A 172 12.91 -4.59 -12.04
CA LYS A 172 13.27 -6.00 -11.88
C LYS A 172 13.90 -6.50 -13.16
#